data_AF-A0A354IVY2-F1
#
_entry.id   AF-A0A354IVY2-F1
#
_cell.length_a   1.000
_cell.length_b   1.000
_cell.length_c   1.000
_cell.angle_alpha   90.00
_cell.angle_beta   90.00
_cell.angle_gamma   90.00
#
_symmetry.space_group_name_H-M   'P 1'
#
loop_
_entity.id
_entity.type
_entity.pdbx_description
1 polymer ?
#
loop_
_entity_poly.entity_id
_entity_poly.type
_entity_poly.pdbx_seq_one_letter_code
_entity_poly.pdbx_strand_id
1 'polypeptide(L)'
;LLLSCRTAADLAAALTTLDAGAAPRGIVLDLRNDPGGLVASAVGVAGAFLPEGTLVFSARGRMAGADSQVTVAPRYYRGPNEPDVLAGLPAWARTVPLTVLVNGGSAPSA
;
A
#
# COMPACT_ATOMS: atom_id res chain seq x y z
N LEU A 1 3.44 12.16 6.46
CA LEU A 1 2.36 11.59 5.64
C LEU A 1 1.40 10.93 6.61
N LEU A 2 0.08 11.02 6.43
CA LEU A 2 -0.89 10.22 7.19
C LEU A 2 -1.55 9.30 6.16
N LEU A 3 -1.66 8.01 6.47
CA LEU A 3 -2.33 7.05 5.60
C LEU A 3 -3.85 7.27 5.65
N SER A 4 -4.35 8.05 4.69
CA SER A 4 -5.77 8.39 4.54
C SER A 4 -6.42 7.58 3.41
N CYS A 5 -7.75 7.58 3.30
CA CYS A 5 -8.47 6.84 2.26
C CYS A 5 -8.05 7.21 0.82
N ARG A 6 -7.40 8.36 0.62
CA ARG A 6 -6.94 8.82 -0.69
C ARG A 6 -5.51 8.41 -1.04
N THR A 7 -4.71 7.98 -0.06
CA THR A 7 -3.27 7.73 -0.23
C THR A 7 -2.97 6.72 -1.35
N ALA A 8 -3.79 5.67 -1.51
CA ALA A 8 -3.61 4.69 -2.58
C ALA A 8 -3.86 5.30 -3.99
N ALA A 9 -4.87 6.16 -4.12
CA ALA A 9 -5.18 6.83 -5.38
C ALA A 9 -4.10 7.87 -5.74
N ASP A 10 -3.63 8.64 -4.76
CA ASP A 10 -2.55 9.62 -4.96
C ASP A 10 -1.24 8.93 -5.35
N LEU A 11 -0.92 7.79 -4.73
CA LEU A 11 0.23 6.96 -5.11
C LEU A 11 0.10 6.45 -6.54
N ALA A 12 -1.08 5.92 -6.92
CA ALA A 12 -1.30 5.42 -8.28
C ALA A 12 -1.13 6.54 -9.33
N ALA A 13 -1.63 7.74 -9.06
CA ALA A 13 -1.44 8.90 -9.93
C ALA A 13 0.06 9.29 -10.06
N ALA A 14 0.81 9.23 -8.97
CA ALA A 14 2.25 9.52 -8.98
C ALA A 14 3.03 8.48 -9.79
N LEU A 15 2.72 7.18 -9.63
CA LEU A 15 3.35 6.11 -10.40
C LEU A 15 3.06 6.24 -11.90
N THR A 16 1.82 6.55 -12.29
CA THR A 16 1.44 6.80 -13.69
C THR A 16 2.17 8.02 -14.27
N THR A 17 2.37 9.07 -13.46
CA THR A 17 3.14 10.25 -13.88
C THR A 17 4.61 9.91 -14.15
N LEU A 18 5.20 9.02 -13.34
CA LEU A 18 6.57 8.52 -13.55
C LEU A 18 6.69 7.64 -14.81
N ASP A 19 5.62 6.95 -15.20
CA ASP A 19 5.57 6.09 -16.39
C ASP A 19 5.59 6.87 -17.70
N ALA A 20 5.11 8.11 -17.71
CA ALA A 20 5.16 8.99 -18.89
C ALA A 20 6.60 9.32 -19.35
N GLY A 21 7.60 8.98 -18.54
CA GLY A 21 9.02 9.03 -18.89
C GLY A 21 9.60 7.66 -19.21
N ALA A 22 10.69 7.31 -18.54
CA ALA A 22 11.28 5.98 -18.58
C ALA A 22 11.10 5.32 -17.21
N ALA A 23 10.95 3.99 -17.20
CA ALA A 23 10.83 3.23 -15.96
C ALA A 23 11.99 3.58 -14.99
N PRO A 24 11.71 3.90 -13.72
CA PRO A 24 12.74 4.23 -12.76
C PRO A 24 13.63 3.02 -12.48
N ARG A 25 14.87 3.27 -12.10
CA ARG A 25 15.81 2.22 -11.63
C ARG A 25 15.49 1.70 -10.22
N GLY A 26 14.71 2.46 -9.47
CA GLY A 26 14.41 2.21 -8.06
C GLY A 26 13.36 3.20 -7.56
N ILE A 27 12.60 2.81 -6.54
CA ILE A 27 11.67 3.68 -5.80
C ILE A 27 12.15 3.79 -4.35
N VAL A 28 12.05 5.01 -3.80
CA VAL A 28 12.14 5.23 -2.36
C VAL A 28 10.78 5.65 -1.83
N LEU A 29 10.20 4.83 -0.96
CA LEU A 29 8.97 5.15 -0.22
C LEU A 29 9.35 5.74 1.14
N ASP A 30 9.20 7.06 1.27
CA ASP A 30 9.52 7.77 2.51
C ASP A 30 8.31 7.82 3.47
N LEU A 31 8.38 7.02 4.53
CA LEU A 31 7.39 6.94 5.61
C LEU A 31 7.92 7.54 6.92
N ARG A 32 8.98 8.37 6.88
CA ARG A 32 9.47 9.05 8.08
C ARG A 32 8.38 9.95 8.67
N ASN A 33 8.19 9.87 9.98
CA ASN A 33 7.16 10.60 10.73
C ASN A 33 5.74 10.34 10.22
N ASP A 34 5.48 9.19 9.58
CA ASP A 34 4.13 8.76 9.26
C ASP A 34 3.51 8.10 10.50
N PRO A 35 2.54 8.73 11.19
CA PRO A 35 1.98 8.18 12.41
C PRO A 35 1.02 7.00 12.14
N GLY A 36 0.95 6.51 10.91
CA GLY A 36 0.06 5.45 10.48
C GLY A 36 -1.24 6.02 9.90
N GLY A 37 -2.36 5.39 10.22
CA GLY A 37 -3.66 5.70 9.65
C GLY A 37 -4.44 4.43 9.35
N LEU A 38 -5.28 4.44 8.32
CA LEU A 38 -6.19 3.34 8.05
C LEU A 38 -5.46 2.10 7.51
N VAL A 39 -5.75 0.91 8.05
CA VAL A 39 -5.25 -0.37 7.48
C VAL A 39 -5.57 -0.48 5.99
N ALA A 40 -6.75 -0.05 5.55
CA ALA A 40 -7.14 -0.07 4.14
C ALA A 40 -6.16 0.68 3.23
N SER A 41 -5.69 1.84 3.69
CA SER A 41 -4.71 2.66 2.98
C SER A 41 -3.34 1.99 2.91
N ALA A 42 -2.91 1.34 4.01
CA ALA A 42 -1.67 0.58 4.02
C ALA A 42 -1.72 -0.61 3.04
N VAL A 43 -2.85 -1.31 2.97
CA VAL A 43 -3.04 -2.41 2.00
C VAL A 43 -3.03 -1.88 0.56
N GLY A 44 -3.65 -0.71 0.31
CA GLY A 44 -3.60 -0.07 -1.00
C GLY A 44 -2.19 0.32 -1.43
N VAL A 45 -1.38 0.89 -0.53
CA VAL A 45 0.04 1.20 -0.78
C VAL A 45 0.84 -0.07 -1.01
N ALA A 46 0.68 -1.09 -0.17
CA ALA A 46 1.39 -2.36 -0.32
C ALA A 46 1.02 -3.08 -1.63
N GLY A 47 -0.26 -3.08 -2.01
CA GLY A 47 -0.77 -3.70 -3.23
C GLY A 47 -0.29 -3.06 -4.53
N ALA A 48 0.25 -1.84 -4.49
CA ALA A 48 0.90 -1.22 -5.64
C ALA A 48 2.21 -1.94 -6.02
N PHE A 49 2.88 -2.53 -5.03
CA PHE A 49 4.21 -3.14 -5.18
C PHE A 49 4.19 -4.66 -5.02
N LEU A 50 3.18 -5.22 -4.34
CA LEU A 50 3.07 -6.65 -4.05
C LEU A 50 2.07 -7.36 -4.97
N PRO A 51 2.25 -8.67 -5.21
CA PRO A 51 1.24 -9.50 -5.87
C PRO A 51 -0.07 -9.58 -5.08
N GLU A 52 -1.18 -9.81 -5.78
CA GLU A 52 -2.47 -10.12 -5.15
C GLU A 52 -2.35 -11.37 -4.25
N GLY A 53 -3.06 -11.38 -3.12
CA GLY A 53 -3.04 -12.46 -2.14
C GLY A 53 -1.87 -12.39 -1.14
N THR A 54 -0.90 -11.50 -1.33
CA THR A 54 0.21 -11.34 -0.39
C THR A 54 -0.30 -10.91 0.98
N LEU A 55 0.12 -11.58 2.06
CA LEU A 55 -0.21 -11.21 3.44
C LEU A 55 0.45 -9.86 3.78
N VAL A 56 -0.35 -8.88 4.16
CA VAL A 56 0.10 -7.52 4.52
C VAL A 56 0.07 -7.32 6.03
N PHE A 57 -0.97 -7.84 6.69
CA PHE A 57 -1.17 -7.67 8.12
C PHE A 57 -1.80 -8.91 8.73
N SER A 58 -1.39 -9.26 9.94
CA SER A 58 -2.02 -10.29 10.75
C SER A 58 -2.17 -9.82 12.19
N ALA A 59 -3.37 -9.94 12.75
CA ALA A 59 -3.63 -9.73 14.16
C ALA A 59 -3.88 -11.07 14.84
N ARG A 60 -3.19 -11.31 15.96
CA ARG A 60 -3.45 -12.48 16.81
C ARG A 60 -4.48 -12.11 17.87
N GLY A 61 -5.59 -12.82 17.86
CA GLY A 61 -6.62 -12.68 18.87
C GLY A 61 -6.22 -13.34 20.18
N ARG A 62 -6.76 -12.85 21.30
CA ARG A 62 -6.55 -13.48 22.62
C ARG A 62 -7.36 -14.78 22.80
N MET A 63 -8.36 -15.00 21.96
CA MET A 63 -9.23 -16.17 21.98
C MET A 63 -8.95 -17.06 20.75
N ALA A 64 -9.15 -18.36 20.91
CA ALA A 64 -9.08 -19.29 19.78
C ALA A 64 -10.05 -18.87 18.68
N GLY A 65 -9.55 -18.73 17.44
CA GLY A 65 -10.35 -18.32 16.28
C GLY A 65 -10.51 -16.80 16.09
N ALA A 66 -9.92 -15.97 16.96
CA ALA A 66 -9.97 -14.50 16.82
C ALA A 66 -8.79 -13.92 16.04
N ASP A 67 -8.05 -14.75 15.31
CA ASP A 67 -6.96 -14.31 14.43
C ASP A 67 -7.55 -13.69 13.16
N SER A 68 -6.96 -12.58 12.72
CA SER A 68 -7.34 -11.89 11.49
C SER A 68 -6.14 -11.75 10.57
N GLN A 69 -6.37 -11.94 9.28
CA GLN A 69 -5.38 -11.76 8.24
C GLN A 69 -5.93 -10.83 7.16
N VAL A 70 -5.09 -9.92 6.70
CA VAL A 70 -5.38 -8.98 5.63
C VAL A 70 -4.35 -9.17 4.54
N THR A 71 -4.84 -9.45 3.34
CA THR A 71 -4.02 -9.67 2.15
C THR A 71 -4.19 -8.51 1.16
N VAL A 72 -3.32 -8.45 0.15
CA VAL A 72 -3.57 -7.62 -1.02
C VAL A 72 -4.80 -8.18 -1.74
N ALA A 73 -5.95 -7.52 -1.60
CA ALA A 73 -7.15 -7.83 -2.35
C ALA A 73 -8.02 -6.58 -2.46
N PRO A 74 -8.68 -6.33 -3.60
CA PRO A 74 -9.45 -5.10 -3.83
C PRO A 74 -10.42 -4.73 -2.70
N ARG A 75 -11.10 -5.74 -2.13
CA ARG A 75 -12.03 -5.57 -1.01
C ARG A 75 -11.47 -4.86 0.23
N TYR A 76 -10.15 -4.79 0.41
CA TYR A 76 -9.53 -4.18 1.59
C TYR A 76 -9.13 -2.72 1.37
N TYR A 77 -9.01 -2.24 0.13
CA TYR A 77 -8.51 -0.90 -0.16
C TYR A 77 -9.43 -0.08 -1.07
N ARG A 78 -10.54 -0.66 -1.55
CA ARG A 78 -11.51 0.03 -2.41
C ARG A 78 -12.95 -0.17 -1.94
N GLY A 79 -13.80 0.83 -2.18
CA GLY A 79 -15.25 0.73 -1.99
C GLY A 79 -15.93 -0.14 -3.06
N PRO A 80 -17.14 -0.69 -2.80
CA PRO A 80 -17.84 -1.59 -3.73
C PRO A 80 -18.05 -1.05 -5.15
N ASN A 81 -18.21 0.27 -5.29
CA ASN A 81 -18.48 0.95 -6.57
C ASN A 81 -17.33 1.85 -7.03
N GLU A 82 -16.13 1.68 -6.45
CA GLU A 82 -14.96 2.47 -6.83
C GLU A 82 -14.10 1.72 -7.85
N PRO A 83 -13.52 2.43 -8.83
CA PRO A 83 -12.59 1.83 -9.78
C PRO A 83 -11.34 1.31 -9.05
N ASP A 84 -10.75 0.23 -9.59
CA ASP A 84 -9.51 -0.30 -9.03
C ASP A 84 -8.31 0.54 -9.46
N VAL A 85 -7.88 1.43 -8.57
CA VAL A 85 -6.74 2.33 -8.82
C VAL A 85 -5.42 1.59 -9.00
N LEU A 86 -5.32 0.32 -8.58
CA LEU A 86 -4.09 -0.48 -8.69
C LEU A 86 -4.03 -1.34 -9.96
N ALA A 87 -5.15 -1.50 -10.67
CA ALA A 87 -5.24 -2.32 -11.87
C ALA A 87 -4.52 -1.69 -13.08
N GLY A 88 -4.47 -0.36 -13.15
CA GLY A 88 -3.85 0.39 -14.24
C GLY A 88 -2.38 0.78 -13.98
N LEU A 89 -1.75 0.22 -12.95
CA LEU A 89 -0.38 0.59 -12.61
C LEU A 89 0.63 0.14 -13.67
N PRO A 90 1.71 0.91 -13.88
CA PRO A 90 2.79 0.50 -14.75
C PRO A 90 3.36 -0.87 -14.39
N ALA A 91 3.72 -1.67 -15.39
CA ALA A 91 4.26 -3.02 -15.17
C ALA A 91 5.51 -3.03 -14.28
N TRP A 92 6.32 -1.96 -14.35
CA TRP A 92 7.53 -1.84 -13.52
C TRP A 92 7.23 -1.62 -12.04
N ALA A 93 6.02 -1.19 -11.65
CA ALA A 93 5.70 -0.90 -10.25
C ALA A 93 5.89 -2.13 -9.34
N ARG A 94 5.68 -3.34 -9.85
CA ARG A 94 5.84 -4.60 -9.07
C ARG A 94 7.22 -5.26 -9.23
N THR A 95 8.09 -4.73 -10.08
CA THR A 95 9.39 -5.35 -10.41
C THR A 95 10.57 -4.44 -10.09
N VAL A 96 10.35 -3.13 -10.03
CA VAL A 96 11.39 -2.17 -9.69
C VAL A 96 11.84 -2.34 -8.23
N PRO A 97 13.15 -2.26 -7.94
CA PRO A 97 13.64 -2.28 -6.57
C PRO A 97 13.00 -1.18 -5.71
N LEU A 98 12.43 -1.57 -4.56
CA LEU A 98 11.80 -0.67 -3.60
C LEU A 98 12.64 -0.58 -2.32
N THR A 99 12.93 0.64 -1.88
CA THR A 99 13.49 0.94 -0.56
C THR A 99 12.47 1.72 0.26
N VAL A 100 12.27 1.35 1.53
CA VAL A 100 11.37 2.05 2.44
C VAL A 100 12.19 2.77 3.51
N LEU A 101 11.93 4.06 3.69
CA LEU A 101 12.61 4.90 4.68
C LEU A 101 11.66 5.17 5.87
N VAL A 102 12.10 4.87 7.09
CA VAL A 102 11.33 4.99 8.34
C VAL A 102 12.15 5.64 9.46
N ASN A 103 11.50 6.16 10.50
CA ASN A 103 12.18 6.66 11.71
C ASN A 103 11.34 6.43 12.98
N GLY A 104 11.80 6.93 14.13
CA GLY A 104 11.09 6.78 15.42
C GLY A 104 9.73 7.46 15.51
N GLY A 105 9.37 8.30 14.53
CA GLY A 105 8.03 8.88 14.39
C GLY A 105 7.09 8.08 13.49
N SER A 106 7.56 6.98 12.89
CA SER A 106 6.75 6.08 12.08
C SER A 106 5.95 5.13 12.98
N ALA A 107 4.63 5.09 12.83
CA ALA A 107 3.74 4.26 13.64
C ALA A 107 2.84 3.34 12.78
N PRO A 108 2.30 2.25 13.35
CA PRO A 108 1.47 1.30 12.62
C PRO A 108 0.11 1.88 12.25
N SER A 109 -0.48 1.34 11.18
CA SER A 109 -1.87 1.59 10.82
C SER A 109 -2.83 0.97 11.86
N ALA A 110 -3.91 1.70 12.15
CA ALA A 110 -4.99 1.30 13.05
C ALA A 110 -6.22 0.78 12.27
#